data_AF-A0AAV6FSC4-F1
#
_entry.id   AF-A0AAV6FSC4-F1
#
_cell.length_a   1.000
_cell.length_b   1.000
_cell.length_c   1.000
_cell.angle_alpha   90.00
_cell.angle_beta   90.00
_cell.angle_gamma   90.00
#
_symmetry.space_group_name_H-M   'P 1'
#
loop_
_entity.id
_entity.type
_entity.pdbx_description
1 polymer ?
#
loop_
_entity_poly.entity_id
_entity_poly.type
_entity_poly.pdbx_seq_one_letter_code
_entity_poly.pdbx_strand_id
1 'polypeptide(L)'
;MPQTVCPSTMFAPSGLGPPLASGEEPPQEGPGPETGFAESPPFSSASLDTLIQNLVPTTDYYPEKAYVFTFLLSSRLFIPPHELLARVCELCIQQQQLEQTPLDAAKVKKFGPKILQLLTEWTETFPSDFREEKMVAHLKDIIHRIAPCDEVM
;
A
#
# COMPACT_ATOMS: atom_id res chain seq x y z
N MET A 1 8.09 44.56 -21.75
CA MET A 1 7.35 44.71 -20.48
C MET A 1 5.96 45.24 -20.81
N PRO A 2 4.87 44.48 -20.59
CA PRO A 2 3.55 45.08 -20.46
C PRO A 2 2.98 44.87 -19.06
N GLN A 3 2.41 45.93 -18.53
CA GLN A 3 1.78 46.06 -17.21
C GLN A 3 0.35 45.49 -17.20
N THR A 4 0.00 45.00 -16.01
CA THR A 4 -1.26 44.62 -15.37
C THR A 4 -2.56 45.26 -15.88
N VAL A 5 -3.64 44.47 -16.03
CA VAL A 5 -5.02 44.80 -15.59
C VAL A 5 -5.79 43.50 -15.31
N CYS A 6 -6.28 43.31 -14.08
CA CYS A 6 -7.32 42.33 -13.74
C CYS A 6 -8.70 42.95 -13.91
N PRO A 7 -9.71 42.20 -14.40
CA PRO A 7 -11.11 42.55 -14.15
C PRO A 7 -11.83 41.48 -13.33
N SER A 8 -12.27 41.88 -12.13
CA SER A 8 -13.42 41.30 -11.44
C SER A 8 -14.69 41.53 -12.26
N THR A 9 -15.57 40.53 -12.36
CA THR A 9 -16.96 40.66 -12.82
C THR A 9 -17.75 39.57 -12.11
N MET A 10 -18.36 39.89 -10.97
CA MET A 10 -19.77 40.27 -10.78
C MET A 10 -20.77 39.20 -11.26
N PHE A 11 -21.28 38.47 -10.27
CA PHE A 11 -22.44 37.59 -10.35
C PHE A 11 -23.72 38.41 -10.61
N ALA A 12 -24.55 37.91 -11.52
CA ALA A 12 -25.87 38.47 -11.84
C ALA A 12 -26.93 38.12 -10.78
N PRO A 13 -27.86 39.02 -10.44
CA PRO A 13 -29.07 38.67 -9.71
C PRO A 13 -30.26 38.53 -10.68
N SER A 14 -31.05 37.47 -10.51
CA SER A 14 -32.41 37.41 -11.06
C SER A 14 -33.40 37.83 -9.96
N GLY A 15 -34.23 38.83 -10.25
CA GLY A 15 -35.40 39.21 -9.43
C GLY A 15 -36.51 38.14 -9.47
N LEU A 16 -37.61 38.20 -8.72
CA LEU A 16 -38.49 39.31 -8.32
C LEU A 16 -39.41 38.88 -7.16
N GLY A 17 -39.81 39.81 -6.27
CA GLY A 17 -41.06 39.75 -5.50
C GLY A 17 -41.04 40.24 -4.02
N PRO A 18 -41.76 41.32 -3.63
CA PRO A 18 -41.96 41.80 -2.24
C PRO A 18 -43.47 41.93 -1.83
N PRO A 19 -43.89 42.44 -0.64
CA PRO A 19 -43.30 42.45 0.72
C PRO A 19 -44.29 42.24 1.92
N LEU A 20 -43.75 42.29 3.15
CA LEU A 20 -44.33 42.68 4.47
C LEU A 20 -45.09 41.64 5.33
N ALA A 21 -44.56 41.38 6.54
CA ALA A 21 -45.20 41.67 7.84
C ALA A 21 -44.25 41.36 9.03
N SER A 22 -44.24 42.25 10.04
CA SER A 22 -43.45 42.20 11.29
C SER A 22 -43.74 41.01 12.20
N GLY A 23 -42.79 40.70 13.09
CA GLY A 23 -43.09 40.05 14.38
C GLY A 23 -41.92 39.31 15.03
N GLU A 24 -41.38 39.92 16.10
CA GLU A 24 -40.80 39.33 17.34
C GLU A 24 -40.09 37.94 17.37
N GLU A 25 -38.88 37.91 17.95
CA GLU A 25 -38.23 36.75 18.63
C GLU A 25 -38.93 36.39 19.97
N PRO A 26 -38.58 35.30 20.71
CA PRO A 26 -38.33 33.87 20.42
C PRO A 26 -39.22 32.96 21.36
N PRO A 27 -39.06 31.63 21.60
CA PRO A 27 -37.92 30.99 22.31
C PRO A 27 -37.53 29.54 21.87
N GLN A 28 -36.45 29.04 22.46
CA GLN A 28 -35.84 27.70 22.33
C GLN A 28 -36.81 26.50 22.40
N GLU A 29 -36.59 25.48 21.55
CA GLU A 29 -36.56 24.06 21.92
C GLU A 29 -36.18 23.18 20.71
N GLY A 30 -35.29 22.21 20.91
CA GLY A 30 -35.07 21.09 19.97
C GLY A 30 -33.61 20.64 19.86
N PRO A 31 -33.23 19.48 20.44
CA PRO A 31 -31.99 18.80 20.07
C PRO A 31 -32.24 18.06 18.74
N GLY A 32 -31.72 18.61 17.65
CA GLY A 32 -31.69 17.91 16.36
C GLY A 32 -30.58 16.84 16.36
N PRO A 33 -30.78 15.69 15.68
CA PRO A 33 -29.75 14.67 15.58
C PRO A 33 -28.72 15.14 14.55
N GLU A 34 -27.69 15.83 15.02
CA GLU A 34 -26.53 16.17 14.20
C GLU A 34 -25.78 14.89 13.84
N THR A 35 -26.13 14.39 12.65
CA THR A 35 -25.23 13.80 11.65
C THR A 35 -23.99 13.15 12.23
N GLY A 36 -24.08 11.85 12.49
CA GLY A 36 -22.92 10.99 12.51
C GLY A 36 -22.22 11.09 11.15
N PHE A 37 -21.26 12.00 11.04
CA PHE A 37 -20.10 11.75 10.21
C PHE A 37 -19.48 10.49 10.81
N ALA A 38 -19.80 9.34 10.20
CA ALA A 38 -18.96 8.18 10.35
C ALA A 38 -17.56 8.66 9.95
N GLU A 39 -16.71 8.91 10.95
CA GLU A 39 -15.30 9.15 10.76
C GLU A 39 -14.84 8.05 9.81
N SER A 40 -14.52 8.44 8.58
CA SER A 40 -13.69 7.61 7.73
C SER A 40 -12.50 7.20 8.59
N PRO A 41 -12.17 5.90 8.69
CA PRO A 41 -11.08 5.48 9.54
C PRO A 41 -9.84 6.31 9.17
N PRO A 42 -9.07 6.79 10.15
CA PRO A 42 -7.99 7.71 9.91
C PRO A 42 -7.10 7.14 8.80
N PHE A 43 -6.74 7.97 7.82
CA PHE A 43 -5.78 7.63 6.77
C PHE A 43 -4.59 6.95 7.44
N SER A 44 -4.53 5.61 7.34
CA SER A 44 -3.70 4.82 8.24
C SER A 44 -2.25 4.96 7.78
N SER A 45 -1.52 5.85 8.45
CA SER A 45 -0.08 5.95 8.29
C SER A 45 0.57 4.73 8.94
N ALA A 46 1.24 3.91 8.15
CA ALA A 46 2.05 2.79 8.62
C ALA A 46 3.54 3.12 8.48
N SER A 47 4.39 2.52 9.32
CA SER A 47 5.83 2.61 9.12
C SER A 47 6.24 1.84 7.86
N LEU A 48 7.42 2.17 7.32
CA LEU A 48 7.98 1.43 6.19
C LEU A 48 8.09 -0.06 6.52
N ASP A 49 8.55 -0.42 7.72
CA ASP A 49 8.71 -1.81 8.14
C ASP A 49 7.37 -2.56 8.17
N THR A 50 6.29 -1.93 8.63
CA THR A 50 4.94 -2.52 8.56
C THR A 50 4.48 -2.72 7.12
N LEU A 51 4.77 -1.78 6.23
CA LEU A 51 4.43 -1.92 4.82
C LEU A 51 5.24 -3.04 4.13
N ILE A 52 6.53 -3.15 4.45
CA ILE A 52 7.36 -4.26 3.97
C ILE A 52 6.80 -5.59 4.51
N GLN A 53 6.43 -5.65 5.79
CA GLN A 53 5.83 -6.86 6.38
C GLN A 53 4.54 -7.29 5.65
N ASN A 54 3.69 -6.33 5.28
CA ASN A 54 2.46 -6.58 4.53
C ASN A 54 2.72 -7.00 3.07
N LEU A 55 3.89 -6.70 2.51
CA LEU A 55 4.29 -7.19 1.20
C LEU A 55 4.67 -8.68 1.22
N VAL A 56 5.21 -9.17 2.33
CA VAL A 56 5.75 -10.55 2.41
C VAL A 56 4.60 -11.57 2.49
N PRO A 57 4.51 -12.53 1.55
CA PRO A 57 3.51 -13.57 1.62
C PRO A 57 3.82 -14.57 2.74
N THR A 58 2.80 -15.25 3.26
CA THR A 58 2.94 -16.34 4.23
C THR A 58 2.25 -17.61 3.70
N THR A 59 2.27 -18.71 4.45
CA THR A 59 1.56 -19.94 4.08
C THR A 59 0.08 -19.72 3.76
N ASP A 60 -0.57 -18.77 4.44
CA ASP A 60 -2.03 -18.57 4.41
C ASP A 60 -2.43 -17.18 3.88
N TYR A 61 -1.46 -16.32 3.57
CA TYR A 61 -1.68 -14.96 3.09
C TYR A 61 -0.95 -14.71 1.76
N TYR A 62 -1.54 -13.87 0.92
CA TYR A 62 -0.87 -13.23 -0.22
C TYR A 62 -1.40 -11.79 -0.32
N PRO A 63 -0.53 -10.78 -0.49
CA PRO A 63 -0.97 -9.39 -0.60
C PRO A 63 -1.86 -9.16 -1.83
N GLU A 64 -2.80 -8.22 -1.72
CA GLU A 64 -3.62 -7.84 -2.86
C GLU A 64 -2.75 -7.28 -3.99
N LYS A 65 -3.07 -7.62 -5.24
CA LYS A 65 -2.28 -7.20 -6.41
C LYS A 65 -2.13 -5.68 -6.50
N ALA A 66 -3.19 -4.92 -6.16
CA ALA A 66 -3.14 -3.47 -6.15
C ALA A 66 -2.15 -2.94 -5.09
N TYR A 67 -2.08 -3.59 -3.93
CA TYR A 67 -1.10 -3.26 -2.90
C TYR A 67 0.33 -3.57 -3.36
N VAL A 68 0.57 -4.77 -3.91
CA VAL A 68 1.87 -5.16 -4.45
C VAL A 68 2.37 -4.14 -5.47
N PHE A 69 1.54 -3.83 -6.48
CA PHE A 69 1.88 -2.86 -7.50
C PHE A 69 2.18 -1.47 -6.91
N THR A 70 1.26 -0.95 -6.09
CA THR A 70 1.35 0.43 -5.57
C THR A 70 2.52 0.58 -4.60
N PHE A 71 2.74 -0.40 -3.74
CA PHE A 71 3.85 -0.40 -2.79
C PHE A 71 5.19 -0.52 -3.52
N LEU A 72 5.34 -1.49 -4.44
CA LEU A 72 6.57 -1.62 -5.22
C LEU A 72 6.86 -0.36 -6.05
N LEU A 73 5.84 0.28 -6.62
CA LEU A 73 6.01 1.55 -7.33
C LEU A 73 6.56 2.64 -6.40
N SER A 74 5.89 2.83 -5.26
CA SER A 74 6.09 3.97 -4.35
C SER A 74 7.27 3.79 -3.38
N SER A 75 7.67 2.56 -3.09
CA SER A 75 8.74 2.23 -2.13
C SER A 75 10.08 2.85 -2.52
N ARG A 76 10.33 3.07 -3.82
CA ARG A 76 11.55 3.72 -4.35
C ARG A 76 11.79 5.12 -3.80
N LEU A 77 10.75 5.77 -3.28
CA LEU A 77 10.87 7.07 -2.61
C LEU A 77 11.51 6.96 -1.22
N PHE A 78 11.50 5.76 -0.63
CA PHE A 78 11.88 5.52 0.77
C PHE A 78 13.03 4.52 0.91
N ILE A 79 13.16 3.55 -0.01
CA ILE A 79 14.14 2.47 0.06
C ILE A 79 14.57 2.02 -1.35
N PRO A 80 15.88 1.82 -1.61
CA PRO A 80 16.34 1.25 -2.87
C PRO A 80 15.80 -0.19 -3.10
N PRO A 81 15.53 -0.60 -4.35
CA PRO A 81 14.98 -1.93 -4.64
C PRO A 81 15.79 -3.10 -4.07
N HIS A 82 17.12 -3.05 -4.14
CA HIS A 82 17.98 -4.12 -3.63
C HIS A 82 17.92 -4.22 -2.09
N GLU A 83 17.83 -3.09 -1.38
CA GLU A 83 17.65 -3.08 0.08
C GLU A 83 16.25 -3.57 0.46
N LEU A 84 15.22 -3.22 -0.32
CA LEU A 84 13.87 -3.73 -0.11
C LEU A 84 13.83 -5.25 -0.26
N LEU A 85 14.44 -5.78 -1.33
CA LEU A 85 14.49 -7.23 -1.54
C LEU A 85 15.26 -7.93 -0.42
N ALA A 86 16.37 -7.36 0.06
CA ALA A 86 17.09 -7.89 1.21
C ALA A 86 16.19 -8.02 2.46
N ARG A 87 15.44 -6.97 2.80
CA ARG A 87 14.48 -7.00 3.94
C ARG A 87 13.35 -7.99 3.73
N VAL A 88 12.82 -8.10 2.51
CA VAL A 88 11.82 -9.12 2.15
C VAL A 88 12.39 -10.52 2.38
N CYS A 89 13.62 -10.79 1.94
CA CYS A 89 14.28 -12.08 2.17
C CYS A 89 14.47 -12.38 3.66
N GLU A 90 14.95 -11.41 4.46
CA GLU A 90 15.09 -11.55 5.91
C GLU A 90 13.76 -11.90 6.60
N LEU A 91 12.69 -11.19 6.24
CA LEU A 91 11.35 -11.47 6.77
C LEU A 91 10.83 -12.84 6.34
N CYS A 92 11.11 -13.28 5.12
CA CYS A 92 10.76 -14.64 4.68
C CYS A 92 11.43 -15.69 5.58
N ILE A 93 12.71 -15.51 5.89
CA ILE A 93 13.46 -16.42 6.76
C ILE A 93 12.89 -16.43 8.17
N GLN A 94 12.63 -15.25 8.74
CA GLN A 94 12.10 -15.10 10.10
C GLN A 94 10.68 -15.66 10.22
N GLN A 95 9.78 -15.30 9.31
CA GLN A 95 8.38 -15.69 9.37
C GLN A 95 8.16 -17.17 9.04
N GLN A 96 8.92 -17.71 8.08
CA GLN A 96 8.77 -19.09 7.63
C GLN A 96 9.75 -20.06 8.30
N GLN A 97 10.61 -19.55 9.20
CA GLN A 97 11.61 -20.32 9.92
C GLN A 97 12.53 -21.14 8.99
N LEU A 98 12.95 -20.53 7.88
CA LEU A 98 13.73 -21.20 6.81
C LEU A 98 15.15 -21.62 7.26
N GLU A 99 15.58 -21.26 8.47
CA GLU A 99 16.87 -21.63 9.07
C GLU A 99 16.79 -22.81 10.05
N GLN A 100 15.58 -23.28 10.38
CA GLN A 100 15.43 -24.43 11.26
C GLN A 100 15.94 -25.71 10.59
N THR A 101 16.63 -26.54 11.37
CA THR A 101 16.98 -27.92 10.99
C THR A 101 16.29 -28.89 11.96
N PRO A 102 15.39 -29.78 11.49
CA PRO A 102 14.98 -29.98 10.10
C PRO A 102 14.04 -28.87 9.60
N LEU A 103 14.19 -28.53 8.32
CA LEU A 103 13.30 -27.59 7.63
C LEU A 103 11.91 -28.19 7.48
N ASP A 104 10.87 -27.41 7.78
CA ASP A 104 9.48 -27.83 7.58
C ASP A 104 9.13 -27.80 6.09
N ALA A 105 9.36 -28.92 5.42
CA ALA A 105 9.11 -29.09 3.99
C ALA A 105 7.64 -28.78 3.60
N ALA A 106 6.67 -29.04 4.49
CA ALA A 106 5.28 -28.75 4.21
C ALA A 106 4.99 -27.24 4.16
N LYS A 107 5.63 -26.45 5.04
CA LYS A 107 5.56 -24.98 4.99
C LYS A 107 6.25 -24.42 3.75
N VAL A 108 7.44 -24.92 3.43
CA VAL A 108 8.19 -24.46 2.24
C VAL A 108 7.41 -24.76 0.96
N LYS A 109 6.76 -25.92 0.84
CA LYS A 109 5.88 -26.26 -0.30
C LYS A 109 4.69 -25.30 -0.47
N LYS A 110 4.16 -24.75 0.62
CA LYS A 110 3.05 -23.76 0.57
C LYS A 110 3.54 -22.34 0.34
N PHE A 111 4.65 -21.96 0.95
CA PHE A 111 5.21 -20.61 0.89
C PHE A 111 5.97 -20.36 -0.41
N GLY A 112 6.77 -21.33 -0.88
CA GLY A 112 7.63 -21.23 -2.05
C GLY A 112 6.93 -20.68 -3.30
N PRO A 113 5.79 -21.24 -3.72
CA PRO A 113 5.05 -20.73 -4.88
C PRO A 113 4.61 -19.27 -4.72
N LYS A 114 4.25 -18.82 -3.50
CA LYS A 114 3.80 -17.46 -3.24
C LYS A 114 4.94 -16.45 -3.33
N ILE A 115 6.10 -16.77 -2.75
CA ILE A 115 7.24 -15.86 -2.88
C ILE A 115 7.75 -15.80 -4.32
N LEU A 116 7.76 -16.93 -5.04
CA LEU A 116 8.07 -16.95 -6.48
C LEU A 116 7.08 -16.10 -7.27
N GLN A 117 5.79 -16.14 -6.93
CA GLN A 117 4.77 -15.30 -7.56
C GLN A 117 5.08 -13.81 -7.34
N LEU A 118 5.36 -13.39 -6.09
CA LEU A 118 5.71 -11.99 -5.79
C LEU A 118 6.94 -11.52 -6.58
N LEU A 119 7.99 -12.35 -6.63
CA LEU A 119 9.23 -12.05 -7.34
C LEU A 119 9.02 -11.97 -8.86
N THR A 120 8.14 -12.83 -9.39
CA THR A 120 7.73 -12.80 -10.80
C THR A 120 6.98 -11.51 -11.11
N GLU A 121 5.96 -11.16 -10.32
CA GLU A 121 5.20 -9.93 -10.49
C GLU A 121 6.10 -8.69 -10.42
N TRP A 122 7.07 -8.66 -9.50
CA TRP A 122 8.05 -7.56 -9.43
C TRP A 122 8.94 -7.51 -10.68
N THR A 123 9.51 -8.64 -11.10
CA THR A 123 10.40 -8.70 -12.27
C THR A 123 9.69 -8.31 -13.57
N GLU A 124 8.44 -8.70 -13.74
CA GLU A 124 7.63 -8.36 -14.91
C GLU A 124 7.19 -6.90 -14.90
N THR A 125 6.78 -6.37 -13.74
CA THR A 125 6.29 -4.99 -13.63
C THR A 125 7.42 -3.97 -13.69
N PHE A 126 8.56 -4.27 -13.06
CA PHE A 126 9.69 -3.35 -12.91
C PHE A 126 11.03 -4.01 -13.24
N PRO A 127 11.25 -4.47 -14.49
CA PRO A 127 12.45 -5.22 -14.89
C PRO A 127 13.75 -4.44 -14.67
N SER A 128 13.68 -3.11 -14.66
CA SER A 128 14.84 -2.25 -14.43
C SER A 128 15.44 -2.38 -13.03
N ASP A 129 14.67 -2.79 -12.02
CA ASP A 129 15.18 -2.97 -10.65
C ASP A 129 16.17 -4.15 -10.55
N PHE A 130 16.10 -5.10 -11.48
CA PHE A 130 16.91 -6.33 -11.49
C PHE A 130 18.18 -6.23 -12.34
N ARG A 131 18.58 -5.01 -12.72
CA ARG A 131 19.84 -4.77 -13.45
C ARG A 131 21.07 -4.87 -12.54
N GLU A 132 20.89 -4.61 -11.24
CA GLU A 132 21.96 -4.66 -10.27
C GLU A 132 22.31 -6.09 -9.86
N GLU A 133 23.60 -6.40 -9.75
CA GLU A 133 24.08 -7.71 -9.32
C GLU A 133 23.57 -8.10 -7.92
N LYS A 134 23.50 -7.12 -7.00
CA LYS A 134 22.98 -7.33 -5.64
C LYS A 134 21.53 -7.82 -5.64
N MET A 135 20.69 -7.27 -6.51
CA MET A 135 19.30 -7.70 -6.67
C MET A 135 19.23 -9.16 -7.11
N VAL A 136 20.03 -9.51 -8.12
CA VAL A 136 20.12 -10.88 -8.63
C VAL A 136 20.67 -11.85 -7.58
N ALA A 137 21.62 -11.42 -6.75
CA ALA A 137 22.16 -12.22 -5.65
C ALA A 137 21.08 -12.56 -4.62
N HIS A 138 20.29 -11.57 -4.17
CA HIS A 138 19.18 -11.81 -3.24
C HIS A 138 18.11 -12.73 -3.82
N LEU A 139 17.77 -12.56 -5.10
CA LEU A 139 16.82 -13.42 -5.81
C LEU A 139 17.31 -14.88 -5.84
N LYS A 140 18.59 -15.12 -6.15
CA LYS A 140 19.18 -16.46 -6.17
C LYS A 140 19.18 -17.10 -4.79
N ASP A 141 19.53 -16.34 -3.75
CA ASP A 141 19.55 -16.84 -2.38
C ASP A 141 18.18 -17.38 -1.95
N ILE A 142 17.12 -16.58 -2.14
CA ILE A 142 15.77 -17.01 -1.74
C ILE A 142 15.26 -18.19 -2.56
N ILE A 143 15.53 -18.23 -3.86
CA ILE A 143 15.17 -19.37 -4.72
C ILE A 143 15.88 -20.64 -4.27
N HIS A 144 17.18 -20.55 -3.96
CA HIS A 144 17.95 -21.71 -3.50
C HIS A 144 17.42 -22.27 -2.17
N ARG A 145 16.95 -21.41 -1.27
CA ARG A 145 16.41 -21.80 0.05
C ARG A 145 15.05 -22.49 -0.03
N ILE A 146 14.23 -22.17 -1.03
CA ILE A 146 12.91 -22.79 -1.22
C ILE A 146 12.94 -24.00 -2.19
N ALA A 147 14.02 -24.17 -2.95
CA ALA A 147 14.24 -25.30 -3.86
C ALA A 147 14.25 -26.72 -3.22
N PRO A 148 14.63 -26.96 -1.95
CA PRO A 148 14.76 -28.32 -1.37
C PRO A 148 13.45 -29.10 -1.16
N CYS A 149 12.36 -28.76 -1.86
CA CYS A 149 11.06 -29.43 -1.73
C CYS A 149 10.63 -30.25 -2.95
N ASP A 150 11.55 -30.52 -3.88
CA ASP A 150 11.32 -31.38 -5.06
C ASP A 150 11.84 -32.82 -4.89
N GLU A 151 12.51 -33.13 -3.78
CA GLU A 151 12.97 -34.49 -3.49
C GLU A 151 11.87 -35.23 -2.70
N VAL A 152 11.38 -36.34 -3.24
CA VAL A 152 10.30 -37.23 -2.75
C VAL A 152 8.94 -36.95 -3.41
N MET A 153 8.83 -37.38 -4.67
CA MET A 153 7.59 -37.95 -5.21
C MET A 153 7.89 -39.34 -5.78
#